data_AF-A0A2V5XK82-F1
#
_entry.id   AF-A0A2V5XK82-F1
#
_cell.length_a   1.000
_cell.length_b   1.000
_cell.length_c   1.000
_cell.angle_alpha   90.00
_cell.angle_beta   90.00
_cell.angle_gamma   90.00
#
_symmetry.space_group_name_H-M   'P 1'
#
loop_
_entity.id
_entity.type
_entity.pdbx_description
1 polymer ?
#
loop_
_entity_poly.entity_id
_entity_poly.type
_entity_poly.pdbx_seq_one_letter_code
_entity_poly.pdbx_strand_id
1 'polypeptide(L)'
;LLVLDEPSSGLDPIVRREMLEAIVRTVADEGRTVFFSSHLLDEIERVSDRVAMMACGRVVLQGRLDEILESHFRLTLRFPTPPPTPPKLAGALLVTGSGLEWTVLCNGARAELEAAV
;
A
#
# COMPACT_ATOMS: atom_id res chain seq x y z
N LEU A 1 -17.40 -6.99 17.28
CA LEU A 1 -17.10 -7.04 15.84
C LEU A 1 -18.10 -6.15 15.11
N LEU A 2 -17.62 -5.14 14.40
CA LEU A 2 -18.37 -4.34 13.43
C LEU A 2 -17.85 -4.71 12.03
N VAL A 3 -18.75 -4.95 11.08
CA VAL A 3 -18.42 -5.30 9.69
C VAL A 3 -19.02 -4.25 8.78
N LEU A 4 -18.21 -3.65 7.92
CA LEU A 4 -18.62 -2.58 7.00
C LEU A 4 -18.19 -2.93 5.58
N ASP A 5 -19.14 -3.04 4.66
CA ASP A 5 -18.84 -3.28 3.25
C ASP A 5 -18.88 -1.96 2.48
N GLU A 6 -17.73 -1.47 2.03
CA GLU A 6 -17.55 -0.19 1.29
C GLU A 6 -18.34 0.99 1.93
N PRO A 7 -18.16 1.28 3.24
CA PRO A 7 -19.02 2.19 4.00
C PRO A 7 -18.97 3.66 3.56
N SER A 8 -17.91 4.05 2.85
CA SER A 8 -17.68 5.42 2.36
C SER A 8 -18.17 5.64 0.92
N SER A 9 -18.77 4.62 0.28
CA SER A 9 -19.18 4.69 -1.10
C SER A 9 -20.25 5.76 -1.34
N GLY A 10 -20.06 6.59 -2.37
CA GLY A 10 -20.96 7.68 -2.72
C GLY A 10 -20.83 8.95 -1.86
N LEU A 11 -19.92 8.97 -0.87
CA LEU A 11 -19.61 10.17 -0.11
C LEU A 11 -18.51 11.01 -0.78
N ASP A 12 -18.57 12.31 -0.55
CA ASP A 12 -17.49 13.24 -0.88
C ASP A 12 -16.19 12.88 -0.13
N PRO A 13 -15.00 13.04 -0.74
CA PRO A 13 -13.71 12.73 -0.11
C PRO A 13 -13.50 13.26 1.30
N ILE A 14 -14.04 14.43 1.64
CA ILE A 14 -13.89 14.99 2.99
C ILE A 14 -14.79 14.25 3.98
N VAL A 15 -16.07 14.08 3.61
CA VAL A 15 -17.09 13.48 4.46
C VAL A 15 -16.78 12.01 4.74
N ARG A 16 -16.35 11.24 3.74
CA ARG A 16 -15.95 9.84 3.98
C ARG A 16 -14.81 9.72 4.99
N ARG A 17 -13.80 10.59 4.91
CA ARG A 17 -12.65 10.57 5.80
C ARG A 17 -13.10 10.80 7.25
N GLU A 18 -13.90 11.84 7.46
CA GLU A 18 -14.42 12.17 8.80
C GLU A 18 -15.30 11.05 9.36
N MET A 19 -16.17 10.47 8.54
CA MET A 19 -17.02 9.36 8.94
C MET A 19 -16.21 8.12 9.34
N LEU A 20 -15.26 7.70 8.48
CA LEU A 20 -14.43 6.51 8.74
C LEU A 20 -13.56 6.71 9.98
N GLU A 21 -12.90 7.86 10.12
CA GLU A 21 -12.10 8.18 11.30
C GLU A 21 -12.97 8.17 12.57
N ALA A 22 -14.18 8.74 12.53
CA ALA A 22 -15.07 8.76 13.68
C ALA A 22 -15.56 7.36 14.08
N ILE A 23 -16.03 6.55 13.12
CA ILE A 23 -16.56 5.21 13.39
C ILE A 23 -15.46 4.28 13.85
N VAL A 24 -14.34 4.23 13.11
CA VAL A 24 -13.27 3.29 13.40
C VAL A 24 -12.64 3.60 14.74
N ARG A 25 -12.31 4.88 15.02
CA ARG A 25 -11.70 5.26 16.31
C ARG A 25 -12.65 5.01 17.47
N THR A 26 -13.91 5.43 17.38
CA THR A 26 -14.87 5.25 18.48
C THR A 26 -15.06 3.77 18.81
N VAL A 27 -15.24 2.93 17.80
CA VAL A 27 -15.48 1.49 18.00
C VAL A 27 -14.21 0.77 18.45
N ALA A 28 -13.05 1.17 17.94
CA ALA A 28 -11.76 0.65 18.39
C ALA A 28 -11.44 1.04 19.84
N ASP A 29 -11.73 2.28 20.24
CA ASP A 29 -11.54 2.80 21.60
C ASP A 29 -12.42 2.08 22.62
N GLU A 30 -13.58 1.56 22.20
CA GLU A 30 -14.43 0.65 22.99
C GLU A 30 -13.87 -0.79 23.09
N GLY A 31 -12.68 -1.06 22.52
CA GLY A 31 -12.05 -2.37 22.50
C GLY A 31 -12.69 -3.36 21.53
N ARG A 32 -13.44 -2.88 20.53
CA ARG A 32 -14.14 -3.74 19.56
C ARG A 32 -13.38 -3.77 18.24
N THR A 33 -13.30 -4.96 17.64
CA THR A 33 -12.74 -5.11 16.29
C THR A 33 -13.66 -4.53 15.22
N VAL A 34 -13.10 -3.75 14.30
CA VAL A 34 -13.75 -3.29 13.05
C VAL A 34 -13.12 -4.03 11.88
N PHE A 35 -13.95 -4.58 11.01
CA PHE A 35 -13.56 -5.17 9.73
C PHE A 35 -14.26 -4.38 8.63
N PHE A 36 -13.51 -3.83 7.68
CA PHE A 36 -14.11 -3.11 6.56
C PHE A 36 -13.40 -3.39 5.24
N SER A 37 -14.14 -3.26 4.15
CA SER A 37 -13.61 -3.25 2.78
C SER A 37 -13.54 -1.81 2.26
N SER A 38 -12.46 -1.53 1.54
CA SER A 38 -12.32 -0.32 0.73
C SER A 38 -11.39 -0.60 -0.44
N HIS A 39 -11.71 -0.01 -1.58
CA HIS A 39 -10.84 0.06 -2.76
C HIS A 39 -9.92 1.29 -2.75
N LEU A 40 -10.07 2.17 -1.76
CA LEU A 40 -9.32 3.42 -1.62
C LEU A 40 -8.16 3.23 -0.63
N LEU A 41 -6.93 3.25 -1.15
CA LEU A 41 -5.73 2.99 -0.33
C LEU A 41 -5.48 4.05 0.74
N ASP A 42 -5.89 5.30 0.50
CA ASP A 42 -5.75 6.39 1.47
C ASP A 42 -6.66 6.20 2.69
N GLU A 43 -7.79 5.51 2.55
CA GLU A 43 -8.62 5.12 3.69
C GLU A 43 -7.94 4.02 4.49
N ILE A 44 -7.47 2.97 3.81
CA ILE A 44 -6.76 1.85 4.44
C ILE A 44 -5.56 2.35 5.25
N GLU A 45 -4.75 3.23 4.65
CA GLU A 45 -3.54 3.79 5.28
C GLU A 45 -3.85 4.58 6.56
N ARG A 46 -5.00 5.24 6.63
CA ARG A 46 -5.35 6.14 7.75
C ARG A 46 -5.88 5.42 8.98
N VAL A 47 -6.66 4.36 8.79
CA VAL A 47 -7.49 3.79 9.88
C VAL A 47 -7.25 2.31 10.14
N SER A 48 -6.44 1.61 9.33
CA SER A 48 -6.26 0.16 9.47
C SER A 48 -4.96 -0.20 10.19
N ASP A 49 -5.04 -1.05 11.20
CA ASP A 49 -3.84 -1.65 11.81
C ASP A 49 -3.27 -2.79 10.95
N ARG A 50 -4.15 -3.50 10.26
CA ARG A 50 -3.84 -4.67 9.42
C ARG A 50 -4.62 -4.58 8.12
N VAL A 51 -4.02 -5.07 7.05
CA VAL A 51 -4.64 -5.10 5.71
C VAL A 51 -4.53 -6.50 5.12
N ALA A 52 -5.53 -6.87 4.32
CA ALA A 52 -5.46 -7.99 3.40
C ALA A 52 -5.90 -7.50 2.02
N MET A 53 -5.06 -7.69 1.00
CA MET A 53 -5.40 -7.40 -0.38
C MET A 53 -5.84 -8.67 -1.07
N MET A 54 -6.95 -8.59 -1.81
CA MET A 54 -7.49 -9.71 -2.56
C MET A 54 -7.46 -9.42 -4.06
N ALA A 55 -7.09 -10.43 -4.85
CA ALA A 55 -7.19 -10.41 -6.31
C ALA A 55 -7.69 -11.77 -6.80
N CYS A 56 -8.66 -11.76 -7.72
CA CYS A 56 -9.25 -12.98 -8.32
C CYS A 56 -9.69 -14.01 -7.26
N GLY A 57 -10.31 -13.56 -6.17
CA GLY A 57 -10.81 -14.43 -5.09
C GLY A 57 -9.72 -15.02 -4.19
N ARG A 58 -8.47 -14.54 -4.25
CA ARG A 58 -7.36 -15.00 -3.41
C ARG A 58 -6.73 -13.83 -2.66
N VAL A 59 -6.31 -14.06 -1.42
CA VAL A 59 -5.48 -13.11 -0.66
C VAL A 59 -4.08 -13.11 -1.27
N VAL A 60 -3.63 -11.96 -1.76
CA VAL A 60 -2.32 -11.78 -2.41
C VAL A 60 -1.30 -11.07 -1.51
N LEU A 61 -1.78 -10.34 -0.50
CA LEU A 61 -0.96 -9.68 0.50
C LEU A 61 -1.75 -9.63 1.81
N GLN A 62 -1.11 -9.89 2.94
CA GLN A 62 -1.72 -9.75 4.26
C GLN A 62 -0.65 -9.47 5.30
N GLY A 63 -0.89 -8.54 6.21
CA GLY A 63 0.08 -8.18 7.23
C GLY A 63 -0.39 -7.03 8.11
N ARG A 64 0.51 -6.57 9.00
CA ARG A 64 0.32 -5.25 9.59
C ARG A 64 0.59 -4.18 8.53
N LEU A 65 -0.15 -3.08 8.61
CA LEU A 65 -0.02 -2.01 7.62
C LEU A 65 1.37 -1.37 7.66
N ASP A 66 1.88 -1.09 8.87
CA ASP A 66 3.21 -0.52 9.10
C ASP A 66 4.32 -1.38 8.47
N GLU A 67 4.33 -2.69 8.72
CA GLU A 67 5.30 -3.62 8.14
C GLU A 67 5.26 -3.60 6.60
N ILE A 68 4.07 -3.59 6.01
CA ILE A 68 3.89 -3.55 4.56
C ILE A 68 4.42 -2.24 3.98
N LEU A 69 4.12 -1.10 4.61
CA LEU A 69 4.59 0.22 4.17
C LEU A 69 6.11 0.37 4.30
N GLU A 70 6.71 -0.20 5.34
CA GLU A 70 8.16 -0.18 5.54
C GLU A 70 8.89 -1.10 4.54
N SER A 71 8.29 -2.23 4.20
CA SER A 71 8.93 -3.23 3.35
C SER A 71 8.66 -3.06 1.86
N HIS A 72 7.80 -2.12 1.43
CA HIS A 72 7.48 -1.90 0.01
C HIS A 72 7.68 -0.44 -0.36
N PHE A 73 8.46 -0.19 -1.40
CA PHE A 73 8.73 1.18 -1.84
C PHE A 73 8.96 1.25 -3.34
N ARG A 74 8.77 2.45 -3.86
CA ARG A 74 8.92 2.79 -5.27
C ARG A 74 10.21 3.59 -5.46
N LEU A 75 11.13 3.04 -6.24
CA LEU A 75 12.36 3.70 -6.64
C LEU A 75 12.22 4.25 -8.05
N THR A 76 12.67 5.48 -8.26
CA THR A 76 12.80 6.07 -9.60
C THR A 76 14.28 6.16 -9.93
N LEU A 77 14.70 5.35 -10.90
CA LEU A 77 16.08 5.30 -11.38
C LEU A 77 16.19 6.18 -12.61
N ARG A 78 17.15 7.11 -12.57
CA ARG A 78 17.48 7.96 -13.71
C ARG A 78 18.90 7.68 -14.16
N PHE A 79 19.05 7.31 -15.43
CA PHE A 79 20.34 7.00 -16.03
C PHE A 79 20.82 8.16 -16.90
N PRO A 80 22.15 8.43 -16.94
CA PRO A 80 22.72 9.42 -17.85
C PRO A 80 22.66 8.96 -19.32
N THR A 81 22.64 7.65 -19.56
CA THR A 81 22.50 7.02 -20.87
C THR A 81 21.52 5.85 -20.78
N PRO A 82 20.72 5.54 -21.83
CA PRO A 82 19.73 4.47 -21.76
C PRO A 82 20.42 3.13 -21.48
N PRO A 83 20.02 2.38 -20.43
CA PRO A 83 20.59 1.08 -20.17
C PRO A 83 20.15 0.10 -21.28
N PRO A 84 21.01 -0.84 -21.68
CA PRO A 84 20.70 -1.80 -22.74
C PRO A 84 19.60 -2.79 -22.35
N THR A 85 19.36 -2.98 -21.05
CA THR A 85 18.31 -3.82 -20.49
C THR A 85 17.63 -3.13 -19.31
N PRO A 86 16.37 -3.46 -18.99
CA PRO A 86 15.72 -2.98 -17.78
C PRO A 86 16.58 -3.21 -16.53
N PRO A 87 16.63 -2.25 -15.59
CA PRO A 87 17.43 -2.37 -14.38
C PRO A 87 16.96 -3.54 -13.52
N LYS A 88 17.92 -4.33 -13.02
CA LYS A 88 17.67 -5.44 -12.11
C LYS A 88 18.06 -5.01 -10.70
N LEU A 89 17.08 -4.98 -9.80
CA LEU A 89 17.28 -4.73 -8.38
C LEU A 89 16.83 -5.95 -7.58
N ALA A 90 17.53 -6.25 -6.48
CA ALA A 90 17.11 -7.27 -5.54
C ALA A 90 15.72 -6.90 -4.97
N GLY A 91 14.80 -7.86 -4.85
CA GLY A 91 13.45 -7.58 -4.37
C GLY A 91 12.57 -6.79 -5.35
N ALA A 92 12.98 -6.59 -6.61
CA ALA A 92 12.12 -5.96 -7.61
C ALA A 92 10.88 -6.83 -7.90
N LEU A 93 9.70 -6.28 -7.61
CA LEU A 93 8.39 -6.88 -7.90
C LEU A 93 7.88 -6.45 -9.26
N LEU A 94 8.15 -5.20 -9.65
CA LEU A 94 7.73 -4.65 -10.93
C LEU A 94 8.77 -3.63 -11.40
N VAL A 95 9.19 -3.76 -12.66
CA VAL A 95 10.07 -2.81 -13.34
C VAL A 95 9.30 -2.26 -14.54
N THR A 96 9.09 -0.94 -14.57
CA THR A 96 8.44 -0.25 -15.70
C THR A 96 9.25 0.98 -16.08
N GLY A 97 9.08 1.45 -17.31
CA GLY A 97 9.78 2.63 -17.81
C GLY A 97 10.47 2.35 -19.13
N SER A 98 11.16 3.36 -19.63
CA SER A 98 11.87 3.30 -20.91
C SER A 98 12.90 4.42 -21.01
N GLY A 99 13.90 4.21 -21.87
CA GLY A 99 14.95 5.20 -22.10
C GLY A 99 15.75 5.46 -20.81
N LEU A 100 15.74 6.70 -20.34
CA LEU A 100 16.56 7.18 -19.23
C LEU A 100 15.89 7.03 -17.86
N GLU A 101 14.57 6.81 -17.80
CA GLU A 101 13.84 6.80 -16.54
C GLU A 101 13.07 5.50 -16.35
N TRP A 102 13.30 4.87 -15.20
CA TRP A 102 12.72 3.59 -14.82
C TRP A 102 12.13 3.68 -13.43
N THR A 103 10.94 3.12 -13.26
CA THR A 103 10.28 2.97 -11.97
C THR A 103 10.35 1.52 -11.56
N VAL A 104 10.84 1.27 -10.34
CA VAL A 104 10.95 -0.07 -9.76
C VAL A 104 10.14 -0.11 -8.48
N LEU A 105 9.14 -0.99 -8.42
CA LEU A 105 8.52 -1.38 -7.17
C LEU A 105 9.34 -2.51 -6.58
N CYS A 106 9.83 -2.33 -5.36
CA CYS A 106 10.59 -3.36 -4.66
C CYS A 106 9.91 -3.72 -3.34
N ASN A 107 10.22 -4.92 -2.85
CA ASN A 107 10.05 -5.26 -1.46
C ASN A 107 11.37 -5.67 -0.79
N GLY A 108 11.45 -5.54 0.53
CA GLY A 108 12.62 -5.87 1.34
C GLY A 108 13.09 -4.71 2.22
N ALA A 109 14.27 -4.84 2.82
CA ALA A 109 14.83 -3.78 3.65
C ALA A 109 15.46 -2.70 2.77
N ARG A 110 15.10 -1.43 2.98
CA ARG A 110 15.63 -0.27 2.23
C ARG A 110 17.17 -0.23 2.22
N ALA A 111 17.80 -0.62 3.32
CA ALA A 111 19.26 -0.66 3.46
C ALA A 111 19.95 -1.66 2.51
N GLU A 112 19.28 -2.76 2.17
CA GLU A 112 19.83 -3.80 1.27
C GLU A 112 19.84 -3.34 -0.19
N LEU A 113 18.99 -2.38 -0.54
CA LEU A 113 18.87 -1.85 -1.90
C LEU A 113 19.78 -0.68 -2.18
N GLU A 114 20.04 0.17 -1.19
CA GLU A 114 21.06 1.23 -1.31
C GLU A 114 22.46 0.64 -1.54
N ALA A 115 22.71 -0.60 -1.07
CA ALA A 115 23.95 -1.32 -1.32
C ALA A 115 24.04 -1.97 -2.72
N ALA A 116 22.94 -2.02 -3.48
CA ALA A 116 22.84 -2.70 -4.77
C ALA A 116 22.82 -1.76 -5.99
N VAL A 117 22.85 -0.43 -5.76
CA VAL A 117 22.88 0.64 -6.79
C VAL A 117 24.29 1.18 -6.92
#